data_AF-A0A8S3CIP2-F1
#
_entry.id   AF-A0A8S3CIP2-F1
#
_cell.length_a   1.000
_cell.length_b   1.000
_cell.length_c   1.000
_cell.angle_alpha   90.00
_cell.angle_beta   90.00
_cell.angle_gamma   90.00
#
_symmetry.space_group_name_H-M   'P 1'
#
loop_
_entity.id
_entity.type
_entity.pdbx_description
1 polymer ?
#
loop_
_entity_poly.entity_id
_entity_poly.type
_entity_poly.pdbx_seq_one_letter_code
_entity_poly.pdbx_strand_id
1 'polypeptide(L)'
;DCKEVGAQARIVFSDAQKILSDIIARKLFSIRAVIGFYPCTTVGDDVIIYDPKDPSKQISTLFGLRQQTERDSNVYMCLSD
;
A
#
# COMPACT_ATOMS: atom_id res chain seq x y z
N ASP A 1 -19.26 20.35 -6.76
CA ASP A 1 -19.56 20.46 -8.20
C ASP A 1 -18.51 21.31 -8.91
N CYS A 2 -17.80 20.71 -9.86
CA CYS A 2 -16.82 21.42 -10.68
C CYS A 2 -17.51 21.95 -11.94
N LYS A 3 -17.54 23.27 -12.14
CA LYS A 3 -18.33 23.91 -13.21
C LYS A 3 -17.91 23.53 -14.63
N GLU A 4 -16.61 23.30 -14.86
CA GLU A 4 -16.08 23.09 -16.22
C GLU A 4 -16.02 21.61 -16.62
N VAL A 5 -15.67 20.72 -15.69
CA VAL A 5 -15.45 19.28 -15.98
C VAL A 5 -16.49 18.35 -15.37
N GLY A 6 -17.41 18.87 -14.54
CA GLY A 6 -18.34 18.06 -13.76
C GLY A 6 -19.31 17.23 -14.62
N ALA A 7 -19.75 17.77 -15.76
CA ALA A 7 -20.63 17.04 -16.67
C ALA A 7 -19.94 15.81 -17.29
N GLN A 8 -18.72 16.00 -17.80
CA GLN A 8 -17.93 14.92 -18.40
C GLN A 8 -17.49 13.90 -17.35
N ALA A 9 -17.09 14.34 -16.15
CA ALA A 9 -16.72 13.44 -15.06
C ALA A 9 -17.88 12.52 -14.64
N ARG A 10 -19.13 13.03 -14.61
CA ARG A 10 -20.32 12.22 -14.31
C ARG A 10 -20.61 11.18 -15.38
N ILE A 11 -20.39 11.51 -16.66
CA ILE A 11 -20.54 10.57 -17.77
C ILE A 11 -19.52 9.44 -17.64
N VAL A 12 -18.23 9.77 -17.52
CA VAL A 12 -17.15 8.79 -17.39
C VAL A 12 -17.35 7.89 -16.17
N PHE A 13 -17.78 8.46 -15.03
CA PHE A 13 -18.09 7.67 -13.84
C PHE A 13 -19.26 6.70 -14.07
N SER A 14 -20.35 7.17 -14.69
CA SER A 14 -21.51 6.33 -15.01
C SER A 14 -21.13 5.17 -15.92
N ASP A 15 -20.30 5.41 -16.93
CA ASP A 15 -19.86 4.37 -17.86
C ASP A 15 -18.88 3.39 -17.21
N ALA A 16 -17.97 3.86 -16.35
CA ALA A 16 -17.10 2.98 -15.57
C ALA A 16 -17.89 2.04 -14.63
N GLN A 17 -18.97 2.52 -14.01
CA GLN A 17 -19.86 1.70 -13.17
C GLN A 17 -20.57 0.60 -13.98
N LYS A 18 -20.98 0.88 -15.21
CA LYS A 18 -21.58 -0.13 -16.11
C LYS A 18 -20.56 -1.20 -16.47
N ILE A 19 -19.34 -0.81 -16.85
CA ILE A 19 -18.27 -1.74 -17.19
C ILE A 19 -17.90 -2.62 -15.98
N LEU A 20 -17.81 -2.03 -14.78
CA LEU A 20 -17.56 -2.78 -13.55
C LEU A 20 -18.69 -3.78 -13.26
N SER A 21 -19.93 -3.37 -13.45
CA SER A 21 -21.10 -4.24 -13.29
C SER A 21 -21.07 -5.43 -14.25
N ASP A 22 -20.70 -5.20 -15.51
CA ASP A 22 -20.54 -6.25 -16.53
C ASP A 22 -19.41 -7.23 -16.18
N ILE A 23 -18.27 -6.71 -15.70
CA ILE A 23 -17.13 -7.53 -15.24
C ILE A 23 -17.55 -8.47 -14.11
N ILE A 24 -18.33 -7.98 -13.14
CA ILE A 24 -18.83 -8.76 -12.01
C ILE A 24 -19.86 -9.79 -12.49
N ALA A 25 -20.84 -9.36 -13.28
CA ALA A 25 -21.92 -10.22 -13.75
C ALA A 25 -21.41 -11.39 -14.60
N ARG A 26 -20.43 -11.12 -15.47
CA ARG A 26 -19.86 -12.12 -16.38
C ARG A 26 -18.63 -12.82 -15.79
N LYS A 27 -18.23 -12.48 -14.55
CA LYS A 27 -17.04 -13.02 -13.87
C LYS A 27 -15.80 -13.00 -14.76
N LEU A 28 -15.57 -11.88 -15.45
CA LEU A 28 -14.50 -11.75 -16.45
C LEU A 28 -13.09 -11.81 -15.84
N PHE A 29 -12.96 -11.47 -14.55
CA PHE A 29 -11.70 -11.49 -13.83
C PHE A 29 -11.80 -12.31 -12.54
N SER A 30 -10.69 -12.97 -12.19
CA SER A 30 -10.52 -13.64 -10.90
C SER A 30 -9.50 -12.86 -10.09
N ILE A 31 -9.94 -12.26 -8.98
CA ILE A 31 -9.08 -11.54 -8.05
C ILE A 31 -8.45 -12.56 -7.09
N ARG A 32 -7.13 -12.49 -6.93
CA ARG A 32 -6.38 -13.29 -5.96
C ARG A 32 -5.61 -12.36 -5.05
N ALA A 33 -5.65 -12.63 -3.75
CA ALA A 33 -4.93 -11.88 -2.74
C ALA A 33 -4.34 -12.85 -1.71
N VAL A 34 -3.18 -12.48 -1.15
CA VAL A 34 -2.52 -13.18 -0.05
C VAL A 34 -2.15 -12.13 0.98
N ILE A 35 -2.49 -12.39 2.25
CA ILE A 35 -2.21 -11.52 3.39
C ILE A 35 -1.54 -12.37 4.47
N GLY A 36 -0.52 -11.83 5.11
CA GLY A 36 0.20 -12.49 6.20
C GLY A 36 0.62 -11.50 7.29
N PHE A 37 0.61 -11.98 8.54
CA PHE A 37 1.09 -11.26 9.70
C PHE A 37 2.34 -11.95 10.24
N TYR A 38 3.38 -11.17 10.51
CA TYR A 38 4.68 -11.68 10.92
C TYR A 38 5.21 -10.88 12.12
N PRO A 39 5.82 -11.54 13.12
CA PRO A 39 6.54 -10.84 14.17
C PRO A 39 7.73 -10.08 13.58
N CYS A 40 7.93 -8.84 13.99
CA CYS A 40 9.02 -8.00 13.50
C CYS A 40 9.55 -7.05 14.57
N THR A 41 10.76 -6.55 14.35
CA THR A 41 11.39 -5.50 15.16
C THR A 41 12.18 -4.55 14.28
N THR A 42 12.45 -3.35 14.77
CA THR A 42 13.21 -2.33 14.04
C THR A 42 14.67 -2.35 14.50
N VAL A 43 15.60 -2.32 13.55
CA VAL A 43 17.05 -2.23 13.82
C VAL A 43 17.62 -1.13 12.93
N GLY A 44 17.83 0.05 13.52
CA GLY A 44 18.21 1.24 12.76
C GLY A 44 17.09 1.66 11.81
N ASP A 45 17.41 1.73 10.52
CA ASP A 45 16.47 2.12 9.47
C ASP A 45 15.68 0.93 8.88
N ASP A 46 15.95 -0.29 9.35
CA ASP A 46 15.41 -1.52 8.77
C ASP A 46 14.42 -2.22 9.70
N VAL A 47 13.50 -2.99 9.11
CA VAL A 47 12.55 -3.85 9.84
C VAL A 47 12.92 -5.32 9.64
N ILE A 48 13.33 -5.99 10.70
CA ILE A 48 13.62 -7.42 10.70
C ILE A 48 12.33 -8.19 10.92
N ILE A 49 12.06 -9.17 10.07
CA ILE A 49 10.91 -10.07 10.15
C ILE A 49 11.38 -11.44 10.63
N TYR A 50 10.68 -12.01 11.62
CA TYR A 50 10.96 -13.32 12.21
C TYR A 50 9.94 -14.39 11.81
N ASP A 51 10.34 -15.65 11.94
CA ASP A 51 9.45 -16.80 11.75
C ASP A 51 8.38 -16.79 12.86
N PRO A 52 7.08 -16.82 12.53
CA PRO A 52 6.02 -16.85 13.53
C PRO A 52 6.05 -18.13 14.39
N LYS A 53 6.71 -19.21 13.93
CA LYS A 53 6.89 -20.45 14.70
C LYS A 53 8.15 -20.45 15.56
N ASP A 54 9.12 -19.61 15.22
CA ASP A 54 10.41 -19.49 15.92
C ASP A 54 10.87 -18.02 15.93
N PRO A 55 10.57 -17.26 16.98
CA PRO A 55 10.93 -15.85 17.10
C PRO A 55 12.43 -15.57 17.06
N SER A 56 13.28 -16.58 17.26
CA SER A 56 14.74 -16.41 17.17
C SER A 56 15.24 -16.43 15.72
N LYS A 57 14.43 -16.95 14.79
CA LYS A 57 14.81 -17.13 13.40
C LYS A 57 14.33 -15.98 12.55
N GLN A 58 15.28 -15.19 12.03
CA GLN A 58 15.01 -14.17 11.04
C GLN A 58 14.68 -14.81 9.68
N ILE A 59 13.60 -14.32 9.04
CA ILE A 59 13.15 -14.79 7.72
C ILE A 59 13.40 -13.77 6.62
N SER A 60 13.34 -12.48 6.94
CA SER A 60 13.55 -11.41 5.97
C SER A 60 13.87 -10.07 6.65
N THR A 61 14.32 -9.10 5.87
CA THR A 61 14.52 -7.71 6.30
C THR A 61 13.86 -6.80 5.28
N LEU A 62 13.08 -5.82 5.74
CA LEU A 62 12.62 -4.71 4.93
C LEU A 62 13.55 -3.54 5.15
N PHE A 63 14.24 -3.13 4.09
CA PHE A 63 15.19 -2.03 4.16
C PHE A 63 14.48 -0.69 4.03
N GLY A 64 14.69 0.20 5.01
CA GLY A 64 14.14 1.55 4.99
C GLY A 64 15.13 2.56 4.43
N LEU A 65 14.60 3.70 3.98
CA LEU A 65 15.39 4.87 3.64
C LEU A 65 14.93 6.04 4.48
N ARG A 66 15.90 6.72 5.10
CA ARG A 66 15.65 7.93 5.87
C ARG A 66 15.65 9.15 4.96
N GLN A 67 14.81 10.13 5.28
CA GLN A 67 14.86 11.44 4.64
C GLN A 67 16.25 12.07 4.82
N GLN A 68 16.81 12.67 3.76
CA GLN A 68 18.16 13.27 3.75
C GLN A 68 18.19 14.71 3.21
N THR A 69 17.03 15.28 2.87
CA THR A 69 16.94 16.67 2.42
C THR A 69 16.97 17.62 3.60
N GLU A 70 17.72 18.71 3.50
CA GLU A 70 17.74 19.77 4.50
C GLU A 70 16.32 20.32 4.76
N ARG A 71 15.94 20.43 6.03
CA ARG A 71 14.62 20.88 6.48
C ARG A 71 14.76 21.69 7.76
N ASP A 72 13.80 22.57 8.01
CA ASP A 72 13.70 23.33 9.27
C ASP A 72 13.39 22.43 10.49
N SER A 73 12.94 21.20 10.26
CA SER A 73 12.71 20.19 11.29
C SER A 73 13.97 19.40 11.59
N ASN A 74 14.24 19.16 12.87
CA ASN A 74 15.34 18.30 13.32
C ASN A 74 15.03 16.80 13.24
N VAL A 75 13.84 16.41 12.78
CA VAL A 75 13.43 15.01 12.65
C VAL A 75 13.40 14.61 11.18
N TYR A 76 14.17 13.58 10.85
CA TYR A 76 14.22 12.95 9.53
C TYR A 76 13.52 11.61 9.62
N MET A 77 12.41 11.43 8.89
CA MET A 77 11.59 10.24 9.02
C MET A 77 12.12 9.06 8.19
N CYS A 78 11.97 7.84 8.72
CA CYS A 78 12.05 6.56 8.03
C CYS A 78 10.73 5.78 8.22
N LEU A 79 10.45 4.78 7.38
CA LEU A 79 9.30 3.89 7.56
C LEU A 79 9.45 2.96 8.79
N SER A 80 10.66 2.84 9.33
CA SER A 80 10.99 2.02 10.50
C SER A 80 10.90 2.77 11.83
N ASP A 81 10.63 4.08 11.83
CA ASP A 81 10.56 4.92 13.04
C ASP A 81 9.27 4.71 13.85
#